data_AF-A0A4R2ZT65-F1
#
_entry.id   AF-A0A4R2ZT65-F1
#
_cell.length_a   1.000
_cell.length_b   1.000
_cell.length_c   1.000
_cell.angle_alpha   90.00
_cell.angle_beta   90.00
_cell.angle_gamma   90.00
#
_symmetry.space_group_name_H-M   'P 1'
#
loop_
_entity.id
_entity.type
_entity.pdbx_description
1 polymer ?
#
loop_
_entity_poly.entity_id
_entity_poly.type
_entity_poly.pdbx_seq_one_letter_code
_entity_poly.pdbx_strand_id
1 'polypeptide(L)'
;MPAALLKTAEAFDLFAVAERLFAEIAAHTADVDGVSRPAFSEIEAATLEYLIDFAQSEGLVAEWDAGRNVVFSLPEHRAAPRFTLVGSHVDSVPRGGNFDGLAGVISGLLCLVRACREGFIFPAPVKVIAMRGEESAWFGPCYIGSKALLGALSADELSARHRADGRTLDEHMQATGIDMGPVRAGKPLLDGATVSAYLEVHIEQGPVLIERNLPAAIVSGIRGNFRYRKIACFGEAGHSGAVPLAYRHDPVLAMAELLNVLDAAWHDFVAKGRDLVVTSGMVSTDQQKHALSRIPDSVEFSLDIRSQDSAMLETMHALVLSHVGRIERERAVRFDLGQALWTSPALCDERLIAMLQTASETTGVPATAIPSGGGHDAAVFSKAGIPSAMIFIRNRNGSHNPQEAMEIDDFGLATGILYQFLGGFTGTAERATVSNQTGKAKVSMFSSITDIIREKGNGARAYQAAAVAARQAALAEPDRAAGYFILATAAQEFGDLHYDGGSHASVFEQELERFQSYVDMLDEAFEDSDTEQRLNVVSKIATGLIKDRTTEHRW
;
A
#
# COMPACT_ATOMS: atom_id res chain seq x y z
N MET A 1 5.71 -2.17 -19.18
CA MET A 1 4.23 -2.06 -19.23
C MET A 1 3.69 -3.23 -20.03
N PRO A 2 3.01 -4.23 -19.44
CA PRO A 2 2.42 -5.30 -20.23
C PRO A 2 1.23 -4.74 -20.99
N ALA A 3 1.38 -4.68 -22.31
CA ALA A 3 0.47 -4.00 -23.23
C ALA A 3 -0.94 -4.62 -23.32
N ALA A 4 -1.27 -5.67 -22.58
CA ALA A 4 -2.54 -6.38 -22.72
C ALA A 4 -3.70 -5.75 -21.91
N LEU A 5 -3.42 -5.13 -20.74
CA LEU A 5 -4.48 -4.59 -19.87
C LEU A 5 -4.94 -3.18 -20.22
N LEU A 6 -4.10 -2.40 -20.91
CA LEU A 6 -4.38 -1.03 -21.34
C LEU A 6 -4.87 -0.94 -22.80
N LYS A 7 -5.00 -2.07 -23.51
CA LYS A 7 -5.25 -2.07 -24.97
C LYS A 7 -6.71 -2.01 -25.39
N THR A 8 -7.66 -1.90 -24.46
CA THR A 8 -9.04 -1.53 -24.80
C THR A 8 -9.20 -0.02 -24.70
N ALA A 9 -9.83 0.61 -25.69
CA ALA A 9 -10.08 2.06 -25.70
C ALA A 9 -10.82 2.54 -24.42
N GLU A 10 -11.56 1.64 -23.78
CA GLU A 10 -12.30 1.86 -22.53
C GLU A 10 -11.42 1.88 -21.28
N ALA A 11 -10.24 1.24 -21.29
CA ALA A 11 -9.31 1.31 -20.16
C ALA A 11 -8.80 2.73 -19.94
N PHE A 12 -8.52 3.47 -21.02
CA PHE A 12 -8.11 4.88 -20.96
C PHE A 12 -9.18 5.79 -20.35
N ASP A 13 -10.46 5.45 -20.53
CA ASP A 13 -11.55 6.20 -19.91
C ASP A 13 -11.63 5.96 -18.39
N LEU A 14 -11.39 4.73 -17.92
CA LEU A 14 -11.47 4.41 -16.48
C LEU A 14 -10.42 5.14 -15.63
N PHE A 15 -9.22 5.41 -16.15
CA PHE A 15 -8.21 6.22 -15.45
C PHE A 15 -8.67 7.68 -15.32
N ALA A 16 -9.19 8.27 -16.39
CA ALA A 16 -9.72 9.63 -16.37
C ALA A 16 -10.96 9.73 -15.45
N VAL A 17 -11.82 8.71 -15.44
CA VAL A 17 -12.94 8.61 -14.50
C VAL A 17 -12.43 8.52 -13.07
N ALA A 18 -11.42 7.70 -12.77
CA ALA A 18 -10.84 7.60 -11.44
C ALA A 18 -10.28 8.95 -10.96
N GLU A 19 -9.45 9.60 -11.77
CA GLU A 19 -8.90 10.94 -11.51
C GLU A 19 -10.00 11.95 -11.21
N ARG A 20 -11.05 11.98 -12.05
CA ARG A 20 -12.19 12.87 -11.86
C ARG A 20 -12.91 12.58 -10.55
N LEU A 21 -13.23 11.31 -10.25
CA LEU A 21 -13.92 10.94 -9.02
C LEU A 21 -13.13 11.35 -7.78
N PHE A 22 -11.83 11.07 -7.74
CA PHE A 22 -10.97 11.50 -6.63
C PHE A 22 -10.93 13.03 -6.52
N ALA A 23 -10.74 13.75 -7.62
CA ALA A 23 -10.67 15.21 -7.63
C ALA A 23 -11.98 15.87 -7.16
N GLU A 24 -13.12 15.39 -7.65
CA GLU A 24 -14.44 15.93 -7.28
C GLU A 24 -14.78 15.64 -5.81
N ILE A 25 -14.50 14.43 -5.32
CA ILE A 25 -14.70 14.10 -3.90
C ILE A 25 -13.75 14.91 -3.01
N ALA A 26 -12.50 15.10 -3.40
CA ALA A 26 -11.57 15.98 -2.67
C ALA A 26 -12.11 17.41 -2.57
N ALA A 27 -12.63 17.95 -3.67
CA ALA A 27 -13.20 19.30 -3.69
C ALA A 27 -14.46 19.42 -2.81
N HIS A 28 -15.33 18.41 -2.81
CA HIS A 28 -16.54 18.39 -1.97
C HIS A 28 -16.25 18.18 -0.48
N THR A 29 -15.07 17.66 -0.14
CA THR A 29 -14.72 17.24 1.23
C THR A 29 -13.46 17.94 1.76
N ALA A 30 -13.07 19.05 1.12
CA ALA A 30 -11.91 19.84 1.50
C ALA A 30 -12.01 20.34 2.95
N ASP A 31 -10.92 20.19 3.70
CA ASP A 31 -10.73 20.79 5.04
C ASP A 31 -9.82 22.03 4.92
N VAL A 32 -9.41 22.60 6.06
CA VAL A 32 -8.40 23.68 6.12
C VAL A 32 -7.11 23.27 5.41
N ASP A 33 -6.79 21.98 5.44
CA ASP A 33 -5.72 21.34 4.67
C ASP A 33 -6.11 19.88 4.41
N GLY A 34 -5.87 19.35 3.21
CA GLY A 34 -6.31 18.01 2.82
C GLY A 34 -7.84 17.86 2.76
N VAL A 35 -8.35 16.71 3.20
CA VAL A 35 -9.80 16.39 3.22
C VAL A 35 -10.28 15.98 4.61
N SER A 36 -11.58 16.07 4.86
CA SER A 36 -12.21 15.54 6.07
C SER A 36 -13.63 15.06 5.78
N ARG A 37 -13.85 13.75 5.96
CA ARG A 37 -15.15 13.10 5.85
C ARG A 37 -15.50 12.47 7.21
N PRO A 38 -16.08 13.22 8.16
CA PRO A 38 -16.37 12.68 9.48
C PRO A 38 -17.37 11.53 9.42
N ALA A 39 -17.08 10.44 10.13
CA ALA A 39 -17.95 9.27 10.21
C ALA A 39 -19.38 9.66 10.67
N PHE A 40 -20.39 9.16 9.97
CA PHE A 40 -21.82 9.45 10.19
C PHE A 40 -22.23 10.92 10.05
N SER A 41 -21.42 11.75 9.41
CA SER A 41 -21.75 13.16 9.15
C SER A 41 -22.50 13.37 7.84
N GLU A 42 -23.00 14.61 7.66
CA GLU A 42 -23.58 15.07 6.40
C GLU A 42 -22.57 15.05 5.24
N ILE A 43 -21.27 15.29 5.51
CA ILE A 43 -20.22 15.26 4.49
C ILE A 43 -19.98 13.83 3.99
N GLU A 44 -19.93 12.86 4.91
CA GLU A 44 -19.85 11.43 4.55
C GLU A 44 -21.10 10.99 3.78
N ALA A 45 -22.29 11.41 4.22
CA ALA A 45 -23.54 11.12 3.52
C ALA A 45 -23.56 11.71 2.10
N ALA A 46 -23.13 12.96 1.91
CA ALA A 46 -23.04 13.60 0.60
C ALA A 46 -22.03 12.90 -0.32
N THR A 47 -20.93 12.39 0.23
CA THR A 47 -19.95 11.59 -0.53
C THR A 47 -20.57 10.29 -1.04
N LEU A 48 -21.35 9.62 -0.19
CA LEU A 48 -22.06 8.39 -0.55
C LEU A 48 -23.17 8.64 -1.58
N GLU A 49 -23.91 9.73 -1.44
CA GLU A 49 -24.92 10.16 -2.42
C GLU A 49 -24.29 10.48 -3.78
N TYR A 50 -23.15 11.17 -3.80
CA TYR A 50 -22.39 11.42 -5.02
C TYR A 50 -21.96 10.11 -5.71
N LEU A 51 -21.48 9.12 -4.95
CA LEU A 51 -21.14 7.80 -5.50
C LEU A 51 -22.37 7.03 -6.00
N ILE A 52 -23.53 7.18 -5.36
CA ILE A 52 -24.82 6.63 -5.84
C ILE A 52 -25.16 7.22 -7.20
N ASP A 53 -25.13 8.54 -7.33
CA ASP A 53 -25.48 9.23 -8.57
C ASP A 53 -24.54 8.83 -9.71
N PHE A 54 -23.24 8.76 -9.43
CA PHE A 54 -22.25 8.26 -10.40
C PHE A 54 -22.55 6.82 -10.81
N ALA A 55 -22.74 5.89 -9.86
CA ALA A 55 -23.00 4.49 -10.15
C ALA A 55 -24.27 4.30 -11.00
N GLN A 56 -25.34 5.02 -10.68
CA GLN A 56 -26.59 4.98 -11.44
C GLN A 56 -26.42 5.55 -12.85
N SER A 57 -25.61 6.60 -13.02
CA SER A 57 -25.29 7.16 -14.34
C SER A 57 -24.54 6.17 -15.25
N GLU A 58 -23.81 5.23 -14.65
CA GLU A 58 -23.10 4.13 -15.33
C GLU A 58 -23.96 2.86 -15.49
N GLY A 59 -25.26 2.92 -15.18
CA GLY A 59 -26.19 1.80 -15.34
C GLY A 59 -26.13 0.75 -14.23
N LEU A 60 -25.43 1.03 -13.12
CA LEU A 60 -25.35 0.14 -11.96
C LEU A 60 -26.54 0.33 -11.02
N VAL A 61 -26.77 -0.69 -10.18
CA VAL A 61 -27.67 -0.58 -9.02
C VAL A 61 -26.87 -0.07 -7.83
N ALA A 62 -27.41 0.93 -7.12
CA ALA A 62 -26.87 1.44 -5.86
C ALA A 62 -27.96 1.48 -4.79
N GLU A 63 -27.75 0.83 -3.65
CA GLU A 63 -28.73 0.68 -2.57
C GLU A 63 -28.11 0.93 -1.20
N TRP A 64 -28.88 1.54 -0.30
CA TRP A 64 -28.51 1.63 1.11
C TRP A 64 -28.72 0.28 1.79
N ASP A 65 -27.72 -0.22 2.52
CA ASP A 65 -27.90 -1.38 3.39
C ASP A 65 -28.55 -1.00 4.74
N ALA A 66 -28.77 -2.00 5.61
CA ALA A 66 -29.36 -1.78 6.94
C ALA A 66 -28.46 -0.96 7.89
N GLY A 67 -27.15 -0.92 7.65
CA GLY A 67 -26.19 -0.05 8.34
C GLY A 67 -26.05 1.34 7.70
N ARG A 68 -26.86 1.64 6.67
CA ARG A 68 -26.78 2.86 5.86
C ARG A 68 -25.43 3.05 5.18
N ASN A 69 -24.68 1.97 4.93
CA ASN A 69 -23.62 1.96 3.92
C ASN A 69 -24.24 1.93 2.51
N VAL A 70 -23.47 2.20 1.47
CA VAL A 70 -23.94 2.04 0.08
C VAL A 70 -23.37 0.78 -0.53
N VAL A 71 -24.24 -0.02 -1.15
CA VAL A 71 -23.88 -1.22 -1.89
C VAL A 71 -24.17 -1.03 -3.38
N PHE A 72 -23.16 -1.19 -4.20
CA PHE A 72 -23.22 -1.14 -5.66
C PHE A 72 -23.17 -2.56 -6.26
N SER A 73 -23.88 -2.77 -7.35
CA SER A 73 -23.86 -4.05 -8.07
C SER A 73 -24.31 -3.90 -9.51
N LEU A 74 -23.97 -4.88 -10.36
CA LEU A 74 -24.65 -5.04 -11.64
C LEU A 74 -26.13 -5.39 -11.41
N PRO A 75 -27.06 -4.97 -12.28
CA PRO A 75 -28.50 -5.22 -12.11
C PRO A 75 -28.85 -6.69 -11.82
N GLU A 76 -28.17 -7.63 -12.49
CA GLU A 76 -28.34 -9.08 -12.34
C GLU A 76 -27.80 -9.62 -11.00
N HIS A 77 -26.89 -8.90 -10.33
CA HIS A 77 -26.31 -9.28 -9.05
C HIS A 77 -27.12 -8.77 -7.85
N ARG A 78 -28.06 -7.85 -8.06
CA ARG A 78 -28.85 -7.19 -7.01
C ARG A 78 -29.46 -8.19 -6.02
N ALA A 79 -30.18 -9.18 -6.54
CA ALA A 79 -30.90 -10.19 -5.77
C ALA A 79 -30.12 -11.52 -5.60
N ALA A 80 -28.80 -11.52 -5.86
CA ALA A 80 -27.99 -12.72 -5.73
C ALA A 80 -27.99 -13.23 -4.27
N PRO A 81 -28.25 -14.52 -4.03
CA PRO A 81 -28.31 -15.09 -2.68
C PRO A 81 -26.92 -15.21 -2.04
N ARG A 82 -25.87 -15.22 -2.86
CA ARG A 82 -24.48 -15.26 -2.41
C ARG A 82 -23.59 -14.48 -3.37
N PHE A 83 -22.65 -13.70 -2.85
CA PHE A 83 -21.81 -12.80 -3.63
C PHE A 83 -20.42 -12.60 -3.00
N THR A 84 -19.45 -12.26 -3.84
CA THR A 84 -18.17 -11.69 -3.39
C THR A 84 -18.40 -10.21 -3.11
N LEU A 85 -18.00 -9.78 -1.91
CA LEU A 85 -18.09 -8.39 -1.47
C LEU A 85 -16.72 -7.74 -1.65
N VAL A 86 -16.67 -6.63 -2.37
CA VAL A 86 -15.50 -5.76 -2.47
C VAL A 86 -15.78 -4.52 -1.65
N GLY A 87 -14.84 -4.07 -0.84
CA GLY A 87 -15.05 -2.89 -0.02
C GLY A 87 -13.82 -2.04 0.16
N SER A 88 -14.10 -0.88 0.72
CA SER A 88 -13.35 -0.28 1.82
C SER A 88 -14.25 0.81 2.42
N HIS A 89 -13.69 1.86 3.02
CA HIS A 89 -14.43 2.91 3.71
C HIS A 89 -14.44 4.25 2.98
N VAL A 90 -15.38 5.12 3.35
CA VAL A 90 -15.50 6.48 2.79
C VAL A 90 -15.19 7.58 3.78
N ASP A 91 -15.23 7.33 5.09
CA ASP A 91 -14.82 8.32 6.08
C ASP A 91 -13.29 8.54 6.02
N SER A 92 -12.85 9.68 6.53
CA SER A 92 -11.44 10.04 6.61
C SER A 92 -11.12 10.68 7.94
N VAL A 93 -9.85 10.66 8.35
CA VAL A 93 -9.39 11.45 9.50
C VAL A 93 -9.46 12.96 9.23
N PRO A 94 -9.46 13.82 10.28
CA PRO A 94 -9.29 15.25 10.11
C PRO A 94 -7.98 15.58 9.39
N ARG A 95 -8.03 16.48 8.40
CA ARG A 95 -6.89 16.81 7.54
C ARG A 95 -6.19 15.57 6.97
N GLY A 96 -7.00 14.60 6.54
CA GLY A 96 -6.54 13.36 5.95
C GLY A 96 -6.17 13.52 4.48
N GLY A 97 -5.73 12.40 3.91
CA GLY A 97 -5.57 12.23 2.48
C GLY A 97 -6.86 11.80 1.79
N ASN A 98 -6.87 11.86 0.46
CA ASN A 98 -8.06 11.60 -0.33
C ASN A 98 -8.21 10.13 -0.77
N PHE A 99 -7.20 9.30 -0.57
CA PHE A 99 -7.14 7.94 -1.12
C PHE A 99 -7.36 6.87 -0.05
N ASP A 100 -7.01 7.15 1.21
CA ASP A 100 -7.28 6.25 2.34
C ASP A 100 -8.76 5.85 2.41
N GLY A 101 -9.02 4.54 2.42
CA GLY A 101 -10.35 3.93 2.23
C GLY A 101 -10.96 4.12 0.84
N LEU A 102 -11.07 5.37 0.38
CA LEU A 102 -11.82 5.75 -0.82
C LEU A 102 -11.29 5.05 -2.08
N ALA A 103 -9.97 4.79 -2.15
CA ALA A 103 -9.38 4.05 -3.25
C ALA A 103 -9.95 2.62 -3.37
N GLY A 104 -10.23 1.95 -2.27
CA GLY A 104 -10.85 0.62 -2.28
C GLY A 104 -12.25 0.62 -2.85
N VAL A 105 -13.06 1.59 -2.41
CA VAL A 105 -14.43 1.78 -2.87
C VAL A 105 -14.46 2.08 -4.37
N ILE A 106 -13.64 3.04 -4.83
CA ILE A 106 -13.60 3.42 -6.25
C ILE A 106 -13.04 2.29 -7.10
N SER A 107 -12.02 1.55 -6.64
CA SER A 107 -11.47 0.39 -7.36
C SER A 107 -12.55 -0.66 -7.65
N GLY A 108 -13.29 -1.09 -6.62
CA GLY A 108 -14.40 -2.02 -6.80
C GLY A 108 -15.50 -1.48 -7.70
N LEU A 109 -15.88 -0.21 -7.52
CA LEU A 109 -16.90 0.43 -8.33
C LEU A 109 -16.51 0.46 -9.81
N LEU A 110 -15.26 0.80 -10.13
CA LEU A 110 -14.76 0.81 -11.51
C LEU A 110 -14.66 -0.59 -12.12
N CYS A 111 -14.46 -1.65 -11.32
CA CYS A 111 -14.61 -3.03 -11.81
C CYS A 111 -16.04 -3.31 -12.28
N LEU A 112 -17.06 -2.84 -11.54
CA LEU A 112 -18.47 -2.98 -11.96
C LEU A 112 -18.79 -2.13 -13.19
N VAL A 113 -18.34 -0.87 -13.22
CA VAL A 113 -18.53 0.03 -14.38
C VAL A 113 -17.92 -0.59 -15.63
N ARG A 114 -16.69 -1.09 -15.53
CA ARG A 114 -16.02 -1.78 -16.63
C ARG A 114 -16.84 -2.97 -17.13
N ALA A 115 -17.28 -3.85 -16.22
CA ALA A 115 -18.06 -5.01 -16.58
C ALA A 115 -19.39 -4.64 -17.25
N CYS A 116 -20.06 -3.59 -16.76
CA CYS A 116 -21.30 -3.09 -17.35
C CYS A 116 -21.08 -2.57 -18.78
N ARG A 117 -20.05 -1.75 -18.99
CA ARG A 117 -19.71 -1.17 -20.31
C ARG A 117 -19.26 -2.23 -21.31
N GLU A 118 -18.44 -3.19 -20.88
CA GLU A 118 -17.94 -4.30 -21.71
C GLU A 118 -19.00 -5.41 -21.92
N GLY A 119 -20.12 -5.39 -21.18
CA GLY A 119 -21.07 -6.50 -21.13
C GLY A 119 -20.45 -7.79 -20.57
N PHE A 120 -19.43 -7.67 -19.72
CA PHE A 120 -18.71 -8.79 -19.13
C PHE A 120 -19.49 -9.38 -17.96
N ILE A 121 -19.60 -10.71 -17.93
CA ILE A 121 -20.32 -11.45 -16.90
C ILE A 121 -19.28 -12.07 -15.96
N PHE A 122 -19.28 -11.63 -14.70
CA PHE A 122 -18.46 -12.25 -13.68
C PHE A 122 -18.88 -13.71 -13.42
N PRO A 123 -17.94 -14.64 -13.16
CA PRO A 123 -18.25 -16.04 -12.83
C PRO A 123 -19.08 -16.21 -11.55
N ALA A 124 -19.02 -15.24 -10.64
CA ALA A 124 -19.81 -15.18 -9.42
C ALA A 124 -20.35 -13.76 -9.21
N PRO A 125 -21.52 -13.59 -8.57
CA PRO A 125 -22.05 -12.27 -8.28
C PRO A 125 -21.08 -11.43 -7.44
N VAL A 126 -20.90 -10.18 -7.85
CA VAL A 126 -20.03 -9.19 -7.19
C VAL A 126 -20.87 -8.03 -6.70
N LYS A 127 -20.65 -7.62 -5.45
CA LYS A 127 -21.15 -6.39 -4.86
C LYS A 127 -19.99 -5.57 -4.33
N VAL A 128 -20.10 -4.25 -4.43
CA VAL A 128 -19.12 -3.30 -3.87
C VAL A 128 -19.78 -2.55 -2.73
N ILE A 129 -19.13 -2.40 -1.59
CA ILE A 129 -19.64 -1.64 -0.46
C ILE A 129 -18.74 -0.44 -0.16
N ALA A 130 -19.37 0.73 -0.01
CA ALA A 130 -18.78 1.93 0.55
C ALA A 130 -19.15 2.01 2.03
N MET A 131 -18.26 1.54 2.91
CA MET A 131 -18.50 1.45 4.34
C MET A 131 -18.29 2.78 5.06
N ARG A 132 -19.05 2.98 6.14
CA ARG A 132 -18.94 4.12 7.03
C ARG A 132 -18.11 3.83 8.27
N GLY A 133 -17.43 4.85 8.76
CA GLY A 133 -16.84 4.87 10.10
C GLY A 133 -15.78 3.80 10.37
N GLU A 134 -14.89 3.55 9.42
CA GLU A 134 -13.72 2.71 9.66
C GLU A 134 -12.75 3.41 10.61
N GLU A 135 -12.55 4.72 10.43
CA GLU A 135 -11.50 5.47 11.10
C GLU A 135 -11.81 5.70 12.57
N SER A 136 -10.79 5.51 13.40
CA SER A 136 -10.88 5.80 14.84
C SER A 136 -10.95 7.29 15.18
N ALA A 137 -10.70 8.18 14.20
CA ALA A 137 -10.35 9.57 14.45
C ALA A 137 -11.48 10.44 15.02
N TRP A 138 -12.75 10.02 14.88
CA TRP A 138 -13.91 10.81 15.27
C TRP A 138 -14.53 10.39 16.60
N PHE A 139 -14.60 9.09 16.87
CA PHE A 139 -15.21 8.54 18.09
C PHE A 139 -14.21 7.82 19.01
N GLY A 140 -13.06 7.37 18.49
CA GLY A 140 -12.10 6.51 19.18
C GLY A 140 -12.19 5.03 18.77
N PRO A 141 -13.37 4.38 18.75
CA PRO A 141 -13.56 3.08 18.11
C PRO A 141 -13.35 3.15 16.60
N CYS A 142 -12.80 2.08 16.02
CA CYS A 142 -12.66 1.85 14.58
C CYS A 142 -13.58 0.74 14.06
N TYR A 143 -13.67 0.60 12.74
CA TYR A 143 -14.42 -0.42 12.01
C TYR A 143 -15.92 -0.42 12.37
N ILE A 144 -16.51 0.75 12.59
CA ILE A 144 -17.85 0.88 13.14
C ILE A 144 -18.88 0.25 12.18
N GLY A 145 -18.80 0.60 10.89
CA GLY A 145 -19.70 0.07 9.86
C GLY A 145 -19.62 -1.45 9.76
N SER A 146 -18.43 -2.02 9.57
CA SER A 146 -18.26 -3.47 9.46
C SER A 146 -18.62 -4.22 10.74
N LYS A 147 -18.32 -3.67 11.94
CA LYS A 147 -18.76 -4.24 13.21
C LYS A 147 -20.29 -4.22 13.37
N ALA A 148 -20.96 -3.15 12.93
CA ALA A 148 -22.42 -3.11 12.94
C ALA A 148 -23.01 -4.16 11.99
N LEU A 149 -22.45 -4.30 10.79
CA LEU A 149 -22.86 -5.35 9.84
C LEU A 149 -22.73 -6.75 10.41
N LEU A 150 -21.66 -7.03 11.13
CA LEU A 150 -21.34 -8.37 11.65
C LEU A 150 -21.73 -8.58 13.12
N GLY A 151 -22.45 -7.63 13.74
CA GLY A 151 -22.95 -7.76 15.12
C GLY A 151 -21.85 -7.73 16.19
N ALA A 152 -20.71 -7.09 15.90
CA ALA A 152 -19.53 -7.05 16.75
C ALA A 152 -19.31 -5.71 17.48
N LEU A 153 -20.21 -4.73 17.31
CA LEU A 153 -20.11 -3.42 17.96
C LEU A 153 -20.57 -3.50 19.42
N SER A 154 -19.71 -3.11 20.36
CA SER A 154 -19.99 -3.21 21.79
C SER A 154 -20.76 -2.01 22.35
N ALA A 155 -21.38 -2.19 23.53
CA ALA A 155 -22.09 -1.10 24.23
C ALA A 155 -21.15 0.05 24.65
N ASP A 156 -19.90 -0.27 24.99
CA ASP A 156 -18.88 0.73 25.33
C ASP A 156 -18.50 1.56 24.09
N GLU A 157 -18.36 0.92 22.93
CA GLU A 157 -18.11 1.62 21.66
C GLU A 157 -19.31 2.48 21.24
N LEU A 158 -20.55 1.98 21.40
CA LEU A 158 -21.77 2.77 21.15
C LEU A 158 -21.87 4.02 22.04
N SER A 159 -21.30 3.94 23.24
CA SER A 159 -21.26 5.06 24.20
C SER A 159 -20.10 6.03 23.95
N ALA A 160 -19.20 5.71 23.00
CA ALA A 160 -18.09 6.58 22.65
C ALA A 160 -18.59 7.93 22.14
N ARG A 161 -17.89 8.99 22.52
CA ARG A 161 -18.30 10.38 22.21
C ARG A 161 -17.55 10.89 21.00
N HIS A 162 -18.28 11.51 20.10
CA HIS A 162 -17.70 12.22 18.98
C HIS A 162 -16.84 13.39 19.47
N ARG A 163 -15.64 13.54 18.90
CA ARG A 163 -14.63 14.50 19.34
C ARG A 163 -15.04 15.97 19.25
N ALA A 164 -15.95 16.31 18.34
CA ALA A 164 -16.29 17.71 18.04
C ALA A 164 -17.53 18.20 18.78
N ASP A 165 -18.59 17.38 18.85
CA ASP A 165 -19.89 17.77 19.41
C ASP A 165 -20.25 17.01 20.70
N GLY A 166 -19.47 16.00 21.08
CA GLY A 166 -19.64 15.23 22.32
C GLY A 166 -20.84 14.28 22.32
N ARG A 167 -21.61 14.19 21.23
CA ARG A 167 -22.73 13.24 21.06
C ARG A 167 -22.21 11.81 20.98
N THR A 168 -23.02 10.84 21.37
CA THR A 168 -22.58 9.43 21.35
C THR A 168 -22.61 8.86 19.93
N LEU A 169 -21.85 7.79 19.70
CA LEU A 169 -21.90 7.03 18.45
C LEU A 169 -23.33 6.53 18.17
N ASP A 170 -24.00 6.02 19.20
CA ASP A 170 -25.39 5.58 19.11
C ASP A 170 -26.34 6.69 18.60
N GLU A 171 -26.18 7.93 19.08
CA GLU A 171 -26.98 9.08 18.65
C GLU A 171 -26.68 9.49 17.20
N HIS A 172 -25.43 9.37 16.75
CA HIS A 172 -25.02 9.65 15.37
C HIS A 172 -25.55 8.59 14.40
N MET A 173 -25.35 7.31 14.72
CA MET A 173 -25.89 6.19 13.94
C MET A 173 -27.43 6.25 13.83
N GLN A 174 -28.12 6.57 14.93
CA GLN A 174 -29.57 6.74 14.90
C GLN A 174 -29.99 7.90 13.98
N ALA A 175 -29.24 9.00 13.97
CA ALA A 175 -29.56 10.18 13.17
C ALA A 175 -29.41 9.93 11.65
N THR A 176 -28.57 8.99 11.22
CA THR A 176 -28.46 8.60 9.80
C THR A 176 -29.58 7.67 9.32
N GLY A 177 -30.46 7.26 10.24
CA GLY A 177 -31.62 6.40 9.96
C GLY A 177 -31.34 4.91 10.13
N ILE A 178 -30.25 4.52 10.79
CA ILE A 178 -29.99 3.11 11.13
C ILE A 178 -31.00 2.65 12.18
N ASP A 179 -31.59 1.46 11.98
CA ASP A 179 -32.38 0.81 13.04
C ASP A 179 -31.44 0.34 14.15
N MET A 180 -31.42 1.10 15.25
CA MET A 180 -30.57 0.81 16.39
C MET A 180 -31.05 -0.38 17.23
N GLY A 181 -32.26 -0.92 16.99
CA GLY A 181 -32.77 -2.07 17.74
C GLY A 181 -31.87 -3.31 17.63
N PRO A 182 -31.59 -3.81 16.40
CA PRO A 182 -30.63 -4.88 16.19
C PRO A 182 -29.20 -4.52 16.62
N VAL A 183 -28.73 -3.30 16.34
CA VAL A 183 -27.36 -2.86 16.66
C VAL A 183 -27.10 -2.90 18.17
N ARG A 184 -27.98 -2.29 18.97
CA ARG A 184 -27.89 -2.31 20.44
C ARG A 184 -28.01 -3.71 21.04
N ALA A 185 -28.65 -4.63 20.31
CA ALA A 185 -28.77 -6.04 20.69
C ALA A 185 -27.59 -6.91 20.23
N GLY A 186 -26.58 -6.32 19.57
CA GLY A 186 -25.43 -7.06 19.01
C GLY A 186 -25.83 -8.04 17.90
N LYS A 187 -26.92 -7.76 17.19
CA LYS A 187 -27.37 -8.59 16.06
C LYS A 187 -26.74 -8.09 14.76
N PRO A 188 -26.23 -8.98 13.90
CA PRO A 188 -25.67 -8.59 12.62
C PRO A 188 -26.75 -7.98 11.72
N LEU A 189 -26.39 -6.89 11.03
CA LEU A 189 -27.23 -6.26 10.01
C LEU A 189 -27.05 -6.89 8.62
N LEU A 190 -25.97 -7.66 8.43
CA LEU A 190 -25.67 -8.44 7.24
C LEU A 190 -25.64 -9.93 7.58
N ASP A 191 -26.32 -10.76 6.80
CA ASP A 191 -26.15 -12.20 6.90
C ASP A 191 -24.80 -12.61 6.28
N GLY A 192 -23.81 -12.91 7.13
CA GLY A 192 -22.48 -13.33 6.71
C GLY A 192 -22.45 -14.57 5.82
N ALA A 193 -23.48 -15.44 5.87
CA ALA A 193 -23.57 -16.60 4.99
C ALA A 193 -23.77 -16.22 3.50
N THR A 194 -24.26 -15.01 3.23
CA THR A 194 -24.43 -14.47 1.88
C THR A 194 -23.12 -13.96 1.27
N VAL A 195 -22.07 -13.75 2.07
CA VAL A 195 -20.77 -13.27 1.60
C VAL A 195 -19.84 -14.45 1.35
N SER A 196 -19.47 -14.71 0.10
CA SER A 196 -18.53 -15.80 -0.24
C SER A 196 -17.09 -15.46 0.08
N ALA A 197 -16.71 -14.20 -0.11
CA ALA A 197 -15.40 -13.64 0.21
C ALA A 197 -15.52 -12.12 0.35
N TYR A 198 -14.64 -11.52 1.15
CA TYR A 198 -14.45 -10.08 1.25
C TYR A 198 -13.09 -9.67 0.67
N LEU A 199 -13.07 -8.73 -0.26
CA LEU A 199 -11.86 -8.21 -0.89
C LEU A 199 -11.74 -6.72 -0.61
N GLU A 200 -10.54 -6.26 -0.29
CA GLU A 200 -10.29 -4.85 -0.03
C GLU A 200 -9.04 -4.35 -0.76
N VAL A 201 -9.20 -3.29 -1.54
CA VAL A 201 -8.08 -2.58 -2.14
C VAL A 201 -7.78 -1.37 -1.28
N HIS A 202 -6.51 -1.11 -1.00
CA HIS A 202 -6.15 -0.05 -0.07
C HIS A 202 -4.77 0.52 -0.40
N ILE A 203 -4.47 1.76 -0.03
CA ILE A 203 -3.08 2.22 -0.05
C ILE A 203 -2.26 1.52 1.04
N GLU A 204 -0.96 1.34 0.83
CA GLU A 204 -0.08 0.67 1.81
C GLU A 204 -0.01 1.41 3.15
N GLN A 205 -0.11 2.75 3.12
CA GLN A 205 0.13 3.66 4.25
C GLN A 205 1.58 3.61 4.80
N GLY A 206 2.47 2.87 4.13
CA GLY A 206 3.86 2.67 4.50
C GLY A 206 4.81 2.87 3.31
N PRO A 207 6.13 2.78 3.53
CA PRO A 207 7.13 3.02 2.49
C PRO A 207 7.57 1.74 1.75
N VAL A 208 7.07 0.56 2.10
CA VAL A 208 7.64 -0.72 1.64
C VAL A 208 7.54 -0.87 0.12
N LEU A 209 6.42 -0.51 -0.48
CA LEU A 209 6.19 -0.57 -1.92
C LEU A 209 6.99 0.49 -2.67
N ILE A 210 7.20 1.67 -2.06
CA ILE A 210 8.11 2.68 -2.61
C ILE A 210 9.55 2.15 -2.64
N GLU A 211 10.05 1.69 -1.51
CA GLU A 211 11.42 1.19 -1.35
C GLU A 211 11.68 -0.03 -2.25
N ARG A 212 10.67 -0.88 -2.46
CA ARG A 212 10.76 -2.05 -3.33
C ARG A 212 10.43 -1.75 -4.80
N ASN A 213 10.06 -0.52 -5.13
CA ASN A 213 9.58 -0.11 -6.44
C ASN A 213 8.48 -1.04 -7.00
N LEU A 214 7.52 -1.40 -6.15
CA LEU A 214 6.36 -2.22 -6.50
C LEU A 214 5.12 -1.31 -6.60
N PRO A 215 4.36 -1.31 -7.70
CA PRO A 215 3.16 -0.46 -7.83
C PRO A 215 2.00 -0.96 -6.96
N ALA A 216 1.93 -2.28 -6.75
CA ALA A 216 0.94 -2.94 -5.91
C ALA A 216 1.52 -4.23 -5.30
N ALA A 217 0.88 -4.74 -4.26
CA ALA A 217 1.22 -6.03 -3.64
C ALA A 217 -0.01 -6.70 -3.02
N ILE A 218 0.06 -8.02 -2.82
CA ILE A 218 -0.99 -8.76 -2.11
C ILE A 218 -0.72 -8.67 -0.60
N VAL A 219 -1.77 -8.54 0.19
CA VAL A 219 -1.62 -8.50 1.65
C VAL A 219 -1.68 -9.91 2.22
N SER A 220 -0.67 -10.31 3.00
CA SER A 220 -0.67 -11.62 3.67
C SER A 220 -1.60 -11.68 4.89
N GLY A 221 -1.93 -10.52 5.45
CA GLY A 221 -2.77 -10.38 6.64
C GLY A 221 -2.52 -9.05 7.36
N ILE A 222 -3.33 -8.79 8.37
CA ILE A 222 -3.24 -7.61 9.23
C ILE A 222 -2.55 -8.02 10.53
N ARG A 223 -1.48 -7.30 10.89
CA ARG A 223 -0.72 -7.59 12.12
C ARG A 223 -1.61 -7.46 13.35
N GLY A 224 -1.55 -8.46 14.21
CA GLY A 224 -2.00 -8.32 15.60
C GLY A 224 -1.03 -7.48 16.40
N ASN A 225 -1.37 -7.20 17.65
CA ASN A 225 -0.50 -6.48 18.56
C ASN A 225 -0.76 -6.83 20.02
N PHE A 226 0.25 -6.60 20.86
CA PHE A 226 0.01 -6.26 22.25
C PHE A 226 0.59 -4.88 22.56
N ARG A 227 -0.14 -4.12 23.37
CA ARG A 227 0.20 -2.73 23.68
C ARG A 227 0.13 -2.48 25.17
N TYR A 228 1.14 -1.79 25.67
CA TYR A 228 1.09 -1.08 26.94
C TYR A 228 0.96 0.41 26.65
N ARG A 229 -0.22 0.98 26.89
CA ARG A 229 -0.47 2.42 26.67
C ARG A 229 0.43 3.29 27.54
N LYS A 230 0.72 2.81 28.75
CA LYS A 230 1.52 3.50 29.76
C LYS A 230 2.16 2.48 30.69
N ILE A 231 3.48 2.41 30.64
CA ILE A 231 4.36 1.73 31.58
C ILE A 231 5.00 2.82 32.44
N ALA A 232 5.06 2.63 33.75
CA ALA A 232 5.80 3.49 34.66
C ALA A 232 6.97 2.72 35.29
N CYS A 233 8.17 3.27 35.26
CA CYS A 233 9.31 2.76 36.02
C CYS A 233 9.62 3.74 37.14
N PHE A 234 9.73 3.25 38.36
CA PHE A 234 9.98 4.00 39.58
C PHE A 234 11.36 3.65 40.12
N GLY A 235 12.13 4.69 40.40
CA GLY A 235 13.45 4.61 41.00
C GLY A 235 13.56 5.57 42.18
N GLU A 236 14.74 6.18 42.34
CA GLU A 236 15.01 7.11 43.43
C GLU A 236 15.63 8.40 42.93
N ALA A 237 15.05 9.53 43.33
CA ALA A 237 15.61 10.83 43.02
C ALA A 237 16.93 11.07 43.76
N GLY A 238 17.92 11.64 43.06
CA GLY A 238 19.23 11.90 43.65
C GLY A 238 20.00 12.98 42.90
N HIS A 239 21.05 13.52 43.51
CA HIS A 239 21.93 14.49 42.85
C HIS A 239 22.82 13.78 41.82
N SER A 240 22.75 14.20 40.55
CA SER A 240 23.40 13.50 39.43
C SER A 240 24.93 13.44 39.52
N GLY A 241 25.56 14.32 40.29
CA GLY A 241 27.01 14.29 40.55
C GLY A 241 27.41 13.64 41.88
N ALA A 242 26.49 13.49 42.84
CA ALA A 242 26.86 13.09 44.21
C ALA A 242 26.53 11.63 44.49
N VAL A 243 25.49 11.07 43.87
CA VAL A 243 25.10 9.66 44.07
C VAL A 243 26.02 8.75 43.25
N PRO A 244 26.86 7.91 43.89
CA PRO A 244 27.70 6.94 43.19
C PRO A 244 26.87 5.84 42.55
N LEU A 245 27.41 5.17 41.52
CA LEU A 245 26.72 4.11 40.77
C LEU A 245 26.07 3.04 41.65
N ALA A 246 26.76 2.60 42.72
CA ALA A 246 26.29 1.54 43.62
C ALA A 246 24.99 1.88 44.38
N TYR A 247 24.61 3.16 44.45
CA TYR A 247 23.41 3.64 45.13
C TYR A 247 22.40 4.28 44.17
N ARG A 248 22.59 4.11 42.85
CA ARG A 248 21.67 4.65 41.85
C ARG A 248 20.56 3.68 41.52
N HIS A 249 19.33 4.15 41.67
CA HIS A 249 18.11 3.50 41.20
C HIS A 249 17.51 4.35 40.08
N ASP A 250 18.19 4.40 38.94
CA ASP A 250 17.84 5.30 37.83
C ASP A 250 16.80 4.64 36.90
N PRO A 251 15.54 5.13 36.87
CA PRO A 251 14.48 4.52 36.09
C PRO A 251 14.61 4.82 34.59
N VAL A 252 15.26 5.92 34.20
CA VAL A 252 15.50 6.25 32.78
C VAL A 252 16.50 5.26 32.18
N LEU A 253 17.58 4.96 32.90
CA LEU A 253 18.56 3.96 32.44
C LEU A 253 17.98 2.55 32.45
N ALA A 254 17.06 2.23 33.37
CA ALA A 254 16.33 0.97 33.37
C ALA A 254 15.42 0.82 32.14
N MET A 255 14.66 1.86 31.79
CA MET A 255 13.85 1.89 30.57
C MET A 255 14.74 1.78 29.32
N ALA A 256 15.82 2.54 29.23
CA ALA A 256 16.73 2.51 28.09
C ALA A 256 17.33 1.10 27.87
N GLU A 257 17.67 0.40 28.95
CA GLU A 257 18.14 -0.98 28.86
C GLU A 257 17.04 -1.92 28.31
N LEU A 258 15.81 -1.80 28.80
CA LEU A 258 14.69 -2.60 28.30
C LEU A 258 14.50 -2.37 26.79
N LEU A 259 14.43 -1.11 26.36
CA LEU A 259 14.22 -0.77 24.95
C LEU A 259 15.36 -1.27 24.05
N ASN A 260 16.63 -1.16 24.49
CA ASN A 260 17.77 -1.67 23.74
C ASN A 260 17.73 -3.19 23.56
N VAL A 261 17.30 -3.93 24.58
CA VAL A 261 17.13 -5.38 24.48
C VAL A 261 16.03 -5.74 23.48
N LEU A 262 14.89 -5.04 23.53
CA LEU A 262 13.78 -5.27 22.62
C LEU A 262 14.16 -4.92 21.17
N ASP A 263 14.93 -3.86 20.97
CA ASP A 263 15.45 -3.46 19.67
C ASP A 263 16.43 -4.51 19.10
N ALA A 264 17.35 -5.01 19.90
CA ALA A 264 18.27 -6.08 19.48
C ALA A 264 17.52 -7.37 19.13
N ALA A 265 16.52 -7.75 19.93
CA ALA A 265 15.66 -8.91 19.64
C ALA A 265 14.87 -8.72 18.35
N TRP A 266 14.35 -7.51 18.12
CA TRP A 266 13.63 -7.16 16.90
C TRP A 266 14.48 -7.37 15.65
N HIS A 267 15.69 -6.81 15.63
CA HIS A 267 16.63 -6.98 14.52
C HIS A 267 16.99 -8.45 14.29
N ASP A 268 17.24 -9.22 15.34
CA ASP A 268 17.56 -10.65 15.24
C ASP A 268 16.39 -11.46 14.65
N PHE A 269 15.15 -11.21 15.09
CA PHE A 269 13.98 -11.90 14.56
C PHE A 269 13.70 -11.52 13.09
N VAL A 270 13.80 -10.24 12.72
CA VAL A 270 13.61 -9.79 11.34
C VAL A 270 14.70 -10.34 10.42
N ALA A 271 15.97 -10.38 10.86
CA ALA A 271 17.06 -10.98 10.11
C ALA A 271 16.84 -12.50 9.86
N LYS A 272 16.08 -13.17 10.72
CA LYS A 272 15.64 -14.56 10.57
C LYS A 272 14.34 -14.72 9.76
N GLY A 273 13.88 -13.65 9.12
CA GLY A 273 12.67 -13.65 8.28
C GLY A 273 11.36 -13.67 9.07
N ARG A 274 11.37 -13.33 10.37
CA ARG A 274 10.14 -13.23 11.16
C ARG A 274 9.50 -11.86 10.97
N ASP A 275 8.16 -11.85 10.94
CA ASP A 275 7.39 -10.61 10.96
C ASP A 275 7.32 -10.05 12.38
N LEU A 276 7.90 -8.88 12.61
CA LEU A 276 7.88 -8.21 13.90
C LEU A 276 8.08 -6.71 13.70
N VAL A 277 7.40 -5.91 14.50
CA VAL A 277 7.62 -4.48 14.67
C VAL A 277 7.56 -4.15 16.14
N VAL A 278 8.52 -3.34 16.63
CA VAL A 278 8.60 -2.90 18.02
C VAL A 278 8.66 -1.37 18.04
N THR A 279 7.85 -0.73 18.87
CA THR A 279 7.83 0.74 18.97
C THR A 279 7.54 1.20 20.39
N SER A 280 8.30 2.20 20.85
CA SER A 280 7.95 3.00 22.04
C SER A 280 7.69 4.44 21.57
N GLY A 281 6.42 4.79 21.44
CA GLY A 281 6.01 6.06 20.81
C GLY A 281 5.91 7.25 21.79
N MET A 282 5.88 6.97 23.09
CA MET A 282 5.74 7.99 24.14
C MET A 282 6.80 7.72 25.21
N VAL A 283 7.58 8.72 25.59
CA VAL A 283 8.57 8.65 26.67
C VAL A 283 8.60 10.00 27.39
N SER A 284 8.49 10.01 28.72
CA SER A 284 8.55 11.24 29.51
C SER A 284 9.01 11.01 30.95
N THR A 285 9.71 12.00 31.50
CA THR A 285 9.94 12.15 32.95
C THR A 285 8.98 13.22 33.49
N ASP A 286 8.76 13.25 34.81
CA ASP A 286 7.88 14.23 35.45
C ASP A 286 8.40 15.67 35.23
N GLN A 287 7.72 16.43 34.38
CA GLN A 287 8.11 17.80 34.02
C GLN A 287 8.13 18.76 35.22
N GLN A 288 7.38 18.47 36.28
CA GLN A 288 7.37 19.32 37.48
C GLN A 288 8.62 19.08 38.36
N LYS A 289 9.28 17.94 38.20
CA LYS A 289 10.40 17.52 39.05
C LYS A 289 11.73 17.37 38.31
N HIS A 290 11.71 17.17 36.99
CA HIS A 290 12.90 16.87 36.23
C HIS A 290 13.91 18.04 36.26
N ALA A 291 15.19 17.71 36.28
CA ALA A 291 16.26 18.70 36.26
C ALA A 291 17.54 18.06 35.73
N LEU A 292 18.38 18.84 35.05
CA LEU A 292 19.65 18.35 34.47
C LEU A 292 20.56 17.68 35.52
N SER A 293 20.58 18.23 36.75
CA SER A 293 21.42 17.74 37.84
C SER A 293 20.72 16.76 38.78
N ARG A 294 19.62 16.15 38.35
CA ARG A 294 18.79 15.24 39.15
C ARG A 294 18.59 13.90 38.44
N ILE A 295 18.86 12.81 39.15
CA ILE A 295 18.40 11.47 38.78
C ILE A 295 16.86 11.46 38.91
N PRO A 296 16.09 11.07 37.89
CA PRO A 296 14.63 11.02 37.99
C PRO A 296 14.16 9.97 39.01
N ASP A 297 13.07 10.26 39.71
CA ASP A 297 12.35 9.28 40.55
C ASP A 297 11.41 8.39 39.73
N SER A 298 11.01 8.82 38.53
CA SER A 298 10.23 7.98 37.62
C SER A 298 10.44 8.33 36.14
N VAL A 299 10.08 7.38 35.28
CA VAL A 299 9.87 7.57 33.83
C VAL A 299 8.61 6.85 33.41
N GLU A 300 7.85 7.44 32.49
CA GLU A 300 6.68 6.84 31.87
C GLU A 300 6.90 6.67 30.36
N PHE A 301 6.50 5.53 29.80
CA PHE A 301 6.63 5.26 28.38
C PHE A 301 5.55 4.31 27.86
N SER A 302 5.35 4.24 26.54
CA SER A 302 4.46 3.26 25.90
C SER A 302 5.25 2.15 25.22
N LEU A 303 4.60 1.02 24.95
CA LEU A 303 5.16 -0.07 24.15
C LEU A 303 4.07 -0.65 23.23
N ASP A 304 4.36 -0.72 21.93
CA ASP A 304 3.51 -1.33 20.90
C ASP A 304 4.35 -2.35 20.13
N ILE A 305 3.94 -3.62 20.18
CA ILE A 305 4.61 -4.72 19.50
C ILE A 305 3.60 -5.41 18.59
N ARG A 306 3.94 -5.49 17.29
CA ARG A 306 3.05 -6.00 16.24
C ARG A 306 3.66 -7.16 15.47
N SER A 307 2.83 -8.13 15.10
CA SER A 307 3.22 -9.28 14.27
C SER A 307 1.98 -9.97 13.71
N GLN A 308 2.11 -10.62 12.55
CA GLN A 308 1.13 -11.57 12.03
C GLN A 308 1.14 -12.92 12.76
N ASP A 309 2.24 -13.23 13.46
CA ASP A 309 2.42 -14.48 14.17
C ASP A 309 2.08 -14.32 15.66
N SER A 310 0.95 -14.89 16.07
CA SER A 310 0.51 -14.89 17.47
C SER A 310 1.54 -15.49 18.41
N ALA A 311 2.25 -16.55 18.01
CA ALA A 311 3.30 -17.14 18.84
C ALA A 311 4.51 -16.20 18.96
N MET A 312 4.77 -15.37 17.94
CA MET A 312 5.80 -14.34 18.01
C MET A 312 5.42 -13.23 18.99
N LEU A 313 4.16 -12.80 19.01
CA LEU A 313 3.66 -11.85 20.02
C LEU A 313 3.81 -12.40 21.44
N GLU A 314 3.41 -13.65 21.68
CA GLU A 314 3.59 -14.32 22.98
C GLU A 314 5.07 -14.41 23.38
N THR A 315 5.94 -14.74 22.43
CA THR A 315 7.40 -14.80 22.66
C THR A 315 7.95 -13.42 23.06
N MET A 316 7.56 -12.36 22.36
CA MET A 316 8.00 -11.00 22.69
C MET A 316 7.42 -10.51 24.01
N HIS A 317 6.17 -10.87 24.32
CA HIS A 317 5.55 -10.54 25.62
C HIS A 317 6.30 -11.22 26.77
N ALA A 318 6.60 -12.51 26.64
CA ALA A 318 7.42 -13.23 27.62
C ALA A 318 8.82 -12.63 27.78
N LEU A 319 9.44 -12.17 26.67
CA LEU A 319 10.72 -11.49 26.68
C LEU A 319 10.66 -10.16 27.44
N VAL A 320 9.61 -9.35 27.22
CA VAL A 320 9.36 -8.13 28.01
C VAL A 320 9.28 -8.44 29.50
N LEU A 321 8.45 -9.41 29.90
CA LEU A 321 8.26 -9.76 31.32
C LEU A 321 9.55 -10.26 31.98
N SER A 322 10.31 -11.11 31.28
CA SER A 322 11.58 -11.64 31.76
C SER A 322 12.61 -10.53 31.97
N HIS A 323 12.75 -9.63 31.00
CA HIS A 323 13.71 -8.53 31.09
C HIS A 323 13.31 -7.47 32.11
N VAL A 324 12.02 -7.16 32.22
CA VAL A 324 11.52 -6.30 33.31
C VAL A 324 11.93 -6.88 34.66
N GLY A 325 11.62 -8.14 34.94
CA GLY A 325 11.98 -8.76 36.23
C GLY A 325 13.49 -8.82 36.47
N ARG A 326 14.32 -9.00 35.44
CA ARG A 326 15.79 -8.92 35.56
C ARG A 326 16.25 -7.51 35.91
N ILE A 327 15.80 -6.51 35.15
CA ILE A 327 16.20 -5.11 35.30
C ILE A 327 15.78 -4.56 36.66
N GLU A 328 14.58 -4.89 37.13
CA GLU A 328 14.12 -4.53 38.49
C GLU A 328 15.09 -4.99 39.57
N ARG A 329 15.57 -6.24 39.49
CA ARG A 329 16.52 -6.79 40.47
C ARG A 329 17.91 -6.15 40.37
N GLU A 330 18.43 -5.99 39.16
CA GLU A 330 19.81 -5.52 38.95
C GLU A 330 19.97 -4.02 39.19
N ARG A 331 18.93 -3.23 38.92
CA ARG A 331 18.94 -1.77 39.10
C ARG A 331 18.19 -1.31 40.36
N ALA A 332 17.53 -2.23 41.06
CA ALA A 332 16.68 -1.95 42.22
C ALA A 332 15.66 -0.82 41.93
N VAL A 333 14.97 -0.97 40.80
CA VAL A 333 13.84 -0.14 40.36
C VAL A 333 12.56 -0.99 40.34
N ARG A 334 11.40 -0.36 40.17
CA ARG A 334 10.10 -1.04 40.04
C ARG A 334 9.39 -0.62 38.76
N PHE A 335 9.03 -1.56 37.91
CA PHE A 335 8.12 -1.34 36.79
C PHE A 335 6.67 -1.58 37.21
N ASP A 336 5.78 -0.77 36.65
CA ASP A 336 4.35 -0.95 36.62
C ASP A 336 3.93 -0.94 35.16
N LEU A 337 3.68 -2.13 34.60
CA LEU A 337 3.33 -2.29 33.20
C LEU A 337 1.87 -1.95 32.92
N GLY A 338 1.01 -1.95 33.95
CA GLY A 338 -0.44 -1.96 33.78
C GLY A 338 -0.95 -3.20 33.03
N GLN A 339 -2.12 -3.07 32.41
CA GLN A 339 -2.72 -4.15 31.62
C GLN A 339 -2.31 -4.06 30.15
N ALA A 340 -1.77 -5.16 29.62
CA ALA A 340 -1.54 -5.30 28.19
C ALA A 340 -2.88 -5.39 27.44
N LEU A 341 -2.99 -4.64 26.34
CA LEU A 341 -4.12 -4.70 25.42
C LEU A 341 -3.73 -5.56 24.23
N TRP A 342 -4.52 -6.59 23.97
CA TRP A 342 -4.23 -7.55 22.92
C TRP A 342 -5.20 -7.43 21.77
N THR A 343 -4.66 -7.48 20.55
CA THR A 343 -5.41 -7.60 19.31
C THR A 343 -4.85 -8.79 18.55
N SER A 344 -5.69 -9.79 18.28
CA SER A 344 -5.29 -10.95 17.49
C SER A 344 -4.96 -10.53 16.04
N PRO A 345 -3.97 -11.16 15.39
CA PRO A 345 -3.77 -11.01 13.96
C PRO A 345 -5.01 -11.43 13.17
N ALA A 346 -5.28 -10.76 12.06
CA ALA A 346 -6.31 -11.15 11.12
C ALA A 346 -5.64 -11.57 9.81
N LEU A 347 -5.49 -12.88 9.61
CA LEU A 347 -4.85 -13.42 8.41
C LEU A 347 -5.79 -13.31 7.22
N CYS A 348 -5.22 -13.06 6.04
CA CYS A 348 -5.94 -13.19 4.78
C CYS A 348 -6.04 -14.68 4.40
N ASP A 349 -7.10 -15.07 3.70
CA ASP A 349 -7.32 -16.44 3.28
C ASP A 349 -6.26 -16.88 2.25
N GLU A 350 -5.55 -17.97 2.54
CA GLU A 350 -4.43 -18.44 1.72
C GLU A 350 -4.83 -18.76 0.27
N ARG A 351 -6.07 -19.21 0.04
CA ARG A 351 -6.57 -19.49 -1.33
C ARG A 351 -6.80 -18.20 -2.08
N LEU A 352 -7.40 -17.20 -1.42
CA LEU A 352 -7.60 -15.87 -1.99
C LEU A 352 -6.26 -15.19 -2.29
N ILE A 353 -5.27 -15.31 -1.40
CA ILE A 353 -3.90 -14.81 -1.65
C ILE A 353 -3.32 -15.45 -2.92
N ALA A 354 -3.36 -16.78 -3.04
CA ALA A 354 -2.81 -17.49 -4.20
C ALA A 354 -3.50 -17.10 -5.51
N MET A 355 -4.82 -16.94 -5.47
CA MET A 355 -5.59 -16.44 -6.61
C MET A 355 -5.21 -14.99 -6.94
N LEU A 356 -5.09 -14.10 -5.96
CA LEU A 356 -4.67 -12.72 -6.17
C LEU A 356 -3.25 -12.61 -6.71
N GLN A 357 -2.33 -13.47 -6.26
CA GLN A 357 -0.97 -13.57 -6.80
C GLN A 357 -1.00 -13.97 -8.28
N THR A 358 -1.83 -14.94 -8.64
CA THR A 358 -1.99 -15.36 -10.04
C THR A 358 -2.58 -14.22 -10.89
N ALA A 359 -3.56 -13.48 -10.36
CA ALA A 359 -4.09 -12.27 -11.02
C ALA A 359 -3.04 -11.15 -11.12
N SER A 360 -2.17 -10.99 -10.13
CA SER A 360 -1.05 -10.05 -10.15
C SER A 360 -0.11 -10.33 -11.31
N GLU A 361 0.27 -11.60 -11.49
CA GLU A 361 1.16 -12.02 -12.58
C GLU A 361 0.57 -11.74 -13.96
N THR A 362 -0.73 -11.95 -14.17
CA THR A 362 -1.39 -11.63 -15.46
C THR A 362 -1.40 -10.13 -15.73
N THR A 363 -1.31 -9.30 -14.69
CA THR A 363 -1.14 -7.85 -14.81
C THR A 363 0.30 -7.36 -14.95
N GLY A 364 1.26 -8.28 -14.93
CA GLY A 364 2.70 -7.99 -14.93
C GLY A 364 3.18 -7.24 -13.70
N VAL A 365 2.40 -7.26 -12.62
CA VAL A 365 2.82 -6.82 -11.29
C VAL A 365 3.40 -8.05 -10.57
N PRO A 366 4.62 -7.97 -10.01
CA PRO A 366 5.21 -9.09 -9.27
C PRO A 366 4.30 -9.56 -8.13
N ALA A 367 4.07 -10.87 -8.02
CA ALA A 367 3.25 -11.51 -6.98
C ALA A 367 3.91 -11.48 -5.58
N THR A 368 4.16 -10.28 -5.07
CA THR A 368 4.76 -10.07 -3.74
C THR A 368 3.66 -9.98 -2.70
N ALA A 369 3.84 -10.71 -1.60
CA ALA A 369 2.98 -10.59 -0.42
C ALA A 369 3.66 -9.74 0.67
N ILE A 370 2.93 -8.79 1.27
CA ILE A 370 3.41 -7.97 2.39
C ILE A 370 2.37 -7.90 3.52
N PRO A 371 2.80 -7.78 4.79
CA PRO A 371 1.87 -7.61 5.90
C PRO A 371 1.29 -6.18 5.93
N SER A 372 0.02 -6.04 6.29
CA SER A 372 -0.53 -4.73 6.65
C SER A 372 -0.10 -4.34 8.07
N GLY A 373 0.46 -3.13 8.19
CA GLY A 373 0.71 -2.48 9.48
C GLY A 373 -0.51 -1.74 10.04
N GLY A 374 -1.44 -1.36 9.17
CA GLY A 374 -2.69 -0.66 9.47
C GLY A 374 -3.83 -1.61 9.81
N GLY A 375 -4.86 -1.08 10.45
CA GLY A 375 -6.14 -1.76 10.62
C GLY A 375 -7.00 -1.56 9.38
N HIS A 376 -7.87 -2.52 9.06
CA HIS A 376 -8.84 -2.39 7.96
C HIS A 376 -10.09 -3.21 8.27
N ASP A 377 -11.19 -2.89 7.61
CA ASP A 377 -12.46 -3.62 7.73
C ASP A 377 -12.31 -5.13 7.42
N ALA A 378 -11.39 -5.51 6.51
CA ALA A 378 -11.03 -6.90 6.26
C ALA A 378 -10.75 -7.73 7.54
N ALA A 379 -10.22 -7.11 8.60
CA ALA A 379 -10.00 -7.78 9.86
C ALA A 379 -11.31 -8.24 10.53
N VAL A 380 -12.37 -7.43 10.42
CA VAL A 380 -13.68 -7.73 11.01
C VAL A 380 -14.36 -8.86 10.24
N PHE A 381 -14.31 -8.84 8.91
CA PHE A 381 -14.82 -9.91 8.06
C PHE A 381 -14.07 -11.24 8.30
N SER A 382 -12.73 -11.19 8.33
CA SER A 382 -11.90 -12.37 8.63
C SER A 382 -12.24 -12.97 10.00
N LYS A 383 -12.38 -12.14 11.05
CA LYS A 383 -12.75 -12.57 12.40
C LYS A 383 -14.16 -13.18 12.46
N ALA A 384 -15.09 -12.74 11.61
CA ALA A 384 -16.42 -13.32 11.49
C ALA A 384 -16.45 -14.65 10.70
N GLY A 385 -15.29 -15.14 10.24
CA GLY A 385 -15.17 -16.39 9.49
C GLY A 385 -15.44 -16.25 7.98
N ILE A 386 -15.44 -15.02 7.46
CA ILE A 386 -15.59 -14.75 6.02
C ILE A 386 -14.20 -14.71 5.38
N PRO A 387 -13.90 -15.56 4.38
CA PRO A 387 -12.62 -15.52 3.67
C PRO A 387 -12.33 -14.12 3.17
N SER A 388 -11.20 -13.54 3.59
CA SER A 388 -10.87 -12.14 3.32
C SER A 388 -9.48 -12.02 2.70
N ALA A 389 -9.29 -11.09 1.77
CA ALA A 389 -7.97 -10.78 1.21
C ALA A 389 -7.87 -9.31 0.82
N MET A 390 -6.64 -8.78 0.71
CA MET A 390 -6.43 -7.40 0.31
C MET A 390 -5.34 -7.21 -0.73
N ILE A 391 -5.42 -6.09 -1.44
CA ILE A 391 -4.42 -5.60 -2.39
C ILE A 391 -3.97 -4.21 -1.93
N PHE A 392 -2.66 -4.03 -1.76
CA PHE A 392 -2.07 -2.73 -1.50
C PHE A 392 -1.66 -2.00 -2.78
N ILE A 393 -1.87 -0.68 -2.76
CA ILE A 393 -1.41 0.29 -3.75
C ILE A 393 -0.26 1.08 -3.15
N ARG A 394 0.80 1.29 -3.92
CA ARG A 394 1.90 2.15 -3.51
C ARG A 394 1.43 3.59 -3.34
N ASN A 395 1.77 4.22 -2.21
CA ASN A 395 1.49 5.63 -1.94
C ASN A 395 2.70 6.34 -1.30
N ARG A 396 2.88 7.61 -1.65
CA ARG A 396 3.89 8.51 -1.05
C ARG A 396 3.33 9.23 0.16
N ASN A 397 4.24 9.60 1.06
CA ASN A 397 3.98 10.38 2.28
C ASN A 397 3.07 9.69 3.30
N GLY A 398 2.88 8.37 3.22
CA GLY A 398 2.02 7.63 4.15
C GLY A 398 0.54 8.04 4.02
N SER A 399 -0.23 7.82 5.09
CA SER A 399 -1.64 8.24 5.22
C SER A 399 -1.83 9.18 6.42
N HIS A 400 -3.08 9.60 6.66
CA HIS A 400 -3.52 10.42 7.79
C HIS A 400 -2.87 11.81 7.81
N ASN A 401 -2.54 12.31 6.64
CA ASN A 401 -2.00 13.64 6.45
C ASN A 401 -2.38 14.22 5.08
N PRO A 402 -2.38 15.55 4.93
CA PRO A 402 -2.75 16.22 3.67
C PRO A 402 -1.80 15.96 2.49
N GLN A 403 -0.57 15.50 2.76
CA GLN A 403 0.42 15.24 1.72
C GLN A 403 0.33 13.81 1.16
N GLU A 404 -0.61 12.99 1.62
CA GLU A 404 -0.88 11.67 1.04
C GLU A 404 -1.03 11.76 -0.48
N ALA A 405 -0.25 10.95 -1.18
CA ALA A 405 -0.26 10.93 -2.64
C ALA A 405 -0.23 9.51 -3.17
N MET A 406 -1.09 9.22 -4.15
CA MET A 406 -1.14 7.96 -4.87
C MET A 406 -1.02 8.25 -6.37
N GLU A 407 -0.21 7.46 -7.08
CA GLU A 407 -0.16 7.53 -8.54
C GLU A 407 -1.37 6.79 -9.12
N ILE A 408 -2.02 7.42 -10.11
CA ILE A 408 -3.20 6.87 -10.77
C ILE A 408 -2.86 5.59 -11.57
N ASP A 409 -1.65 5.50 -12.10
CA ASP A 409 -1.14 4.29 -12.75
C ASP A 409 -1.04 3.11 -11.76
N ASP A 410 -0.56 3.35 -10.53
CA ASP A 410 -0.44 2.32 -9.49
C ASP A 410 -1.85 1.86 -9.04
N PHE A 411 -2.79 2.80 -8.89
CA PHE A 411 -4.20 2.51 -8.64
C PHE A 411 -4.84 1.64 -9.74
N GLY A 412 -4.59 1.98 -11.01
CA GLY A 412 -5.14 1.20 -12.11
C GLY A 412 -4.55 -0.19 -12.22
N LEU A 413 -3.27 -0.38 -11.86
CA LEU A 413 -2.67 -1.71 -11.77
C LEU A 413 -3.35 -2.54 -10.68
N ALA A 414 -3.52 -2.02 -9.46
CA ALA A 414 -4.22 -2.74 -8.40
C ALA A 414 -5.69 -3.04 -8.75
N THR A 415 -6.38 -2.09 -9.40
CA THR A 415 -7.74 -2.28 -9.91
C THR A 415 -7.78 -3.35 -11.01
N GLY A 416 -6.74 -3.43 -11.85
CA GLY A 416 -6.56 -4.50 -12.82
C GLY A 416 -6.40 -5.87 -12.17
N ILE A 417 -5.62 -5.98 -11.09
CA ILE A 417 -5.48 -7.21 -10.30
C ILE A 417 -6.84 -7.65 -9.75
N LEU A 418 -7.57 -6.71 -9.14
CA LEU A 418 -8.91 -6.98 -8.61
C LEU A 418 -9.85 -7.46 -9.73
N TYR A 419 -9.89 -6.77 -10.88
CA TYR A 419 -10.75 -7.16 -12.00
C TYR A 419 -10.41 -8.55 -12.55
N GLN A 420 -9.11 -8.87 -12.70
CA GLN A 420 -8.65 -10.19 -13.14
C GLN A 420 -9.03 -11.29 -12.14
N PHE A 421 -8.89 -11.02 -10.85
CA PHE A 421 -9.35 -11.93 -9.80
C PHE A 421 -10.86 -12.19 -9.92
N LEU A 422 -11.66 -11.13 -10.04
CA LEU A 422 -13.12 -11.23 -10.11
C LEU A 422 -13.60 -11.90 -11.39
N GLY A 423 -12.92 -11.70 -12.52
CA GLY A 423 -13.22 -12.31 -13.82
C GLY A 423 -12.92 -13.81 -13.89
N GLY A 424 -12.16 -14.34 -12.94
CA GLY A 424 -11.76 -15.75 -12.88
C GLY A 424 -10.70 -16.11 -13.92
N PHE A 425 -9.95 -17.18 -13.65
CA PHE A 425 -8.95 -17.69 -14.59
C PHE A 425 -9.61 -18.48 -15.71
N THR A 426 -9.95 -17.84 -16.83
CA THR A 426 -10.24 -18.56 -18.08
C THR A 426 -8.92 -18.99 -18.73
N GLY A 427 -8.23 -19.92 -18.09
CA GLY A 427 -6.98 -20.50 -18.60
C GLY A 427 -7.24 -21.59 -19.63
N THR A 428 -7.57 -21.24 -20.87
CA THR A 428 -7.02 -22.00 -22.00
C THR A 428 -5.67 -21.38 -22.32
N ALA A 429 -4.61 -22.08 -21.92
CA ALA A 429 -3.26 -21.80 -22.39
C ALA A 429 -3.20 -22.10 -23.90
N GLU A 430 -3.68 -21.17 -24.73
CA GLU A 430 -3.23 -21.11 -26.12
C GLU A 430 -1.81 -20.54 -26.08
N ARG A 431 -0.84 -21.47 -26.08
CA ARG A 431 0.49 -21.17 -26.59
C ARG A 431 0.29 -20.61 -27.99
N ALA A 432 0.50 -19.31 -28.15
CA ALA A 432 0.60 -18.69 -29.46
C ALA A 432 1.74 -19.37 -30.23
N THR A 433 1.40 -20.36 -31.05
CA THR A 433 2.25 -20.82 -32.14
C THR A 433 2.31 -19.70 -33.16
N VAL A 434 3.38 -18.89 -33.09
CA VAL A 434 3.69 -17.89 -34.11
C VAL A 434 3.96 -18.63 -35.41
N SER A 435 2.98 -18.60 -36.31
CA SER A 435 3.13 -19.04 -37.69
C SER A 435 3.98 -18.03 -38.44
N ASN A 436 5.09 -18.50 -39.01
CA ASN A 436 5.89 -17.76 -39.98
C ASN A 436 5.02 -17.30 -41.17
N GLN A 437 4.91 -15.99 -41.35
CA GLN A 437 4.69 -15.39 -42.67
C GLN A 437 5.75 -14.32 -42.91
N THR A 438 6.58 -14.60 -43.91
CA THR A 438 7.65 -13.78 -44.45
C THR A 438 7.10 -12.64 -45.30
N GLY A 439 7.54 -11.41 -45.03
CA GLY A 439 7.41 -10.24 -45.90
C GLY A 439 8.38 -9.15 -45.45
N LYS A 440 9.50 -8.99 -46.19
CA LYS A 440 10.68 -8.18 -45.83
C LYS A 440 10.41 -6.66 -45.84
N ALA A 441 10.71 -6.01 -44.71
CA ALA A 441 11.58 -4.83 -44.67
C ALA A 441 12.74 -5.19 -43.73
N LYS A 442 13.96 -4.71 -43.99
CA LYS A 442 15.11 -4.95 -43.10
C LYS A 442 14.85 -4.16 -41.81
N VAL A 443 14.26 -4.80 -40.81
CA VAL A 443 14.01 -4.18 -39.50
C VAL A 443 15.37 -4.11 -38.80
N SER A 444 15.85 -2.89 -38.56
CA SER A 444 17.04 -2.66 -37.74
C SER A 444 16.80 -3.28 -36.36
N MET A 445 17.75 -4.08 -35.88
CA MET A 445 17.61 -4.89 -34.65
C MET A 445 17.56 -4.00 -33.41
N PHE A 446 18.28 -2.88 -33.41
CA PHE A 446 18.41 -2.01 -32.24
C PHE A 446 17.72 -0.62 -32.38
N SER A 447 17.21 -0.25 -33.57
CA SER A 447 16.55 1.06 -33.81
C SER A 447 15.35 1.36 -32.91
N SER A 448 14.67 0.33 -32.42
CA SER A 448 13.57 0.50 -31.45
C SER A 448 14.00 1.26 -30.20
N ILE A 449 15.29 1.23 -29.84
CA ILE A 449 15.83 1.96 -28.68
C ILE A 449 16.02 3.45 -29.00
N THR A 450 16.48 3.81 -30.20
CA THR A 450 16.59 5.23 -30.60
C THR A 450 15.23 5.87 -30.87
N ASP A 451 14.26 5.09 -31.35
CA ASP A 451 12.89 5.56 -31.57
C ASP A 451 12.20 5.96 -30.26
N ILE A 452 12.48 5.27 -29.15
CA ILE A 452 11.99 5.65 -27.82
C ILE A 452 12.49 7.04 -27.40
N ILE A 453 13.73 7.39 -27.75
CA ILE A 453 14.30 8.72 -27.46
C ILE A 453 13.58 9.78 -28.31
N ARG A 454 13.34 9.50 -29.59
CA ARG A 454 12.63 10.40 -30.52
C ARG A 454 11.18 10.62 -30.10
N GLU A 455 10.48 9.57 -29.70
CA GLU A 455 9.06 9.61 -29.31
C GLU A 455 8.83 10.34 -27.98
N LYS A 456 9.74 10.16 -27.01
CA LYS A 456 9.63 10.77 -25.68
C LYS A 456 10.25 12.17 -25.59
N GLY A 457 10.87 12.64 -26.68
CA GLY A 457 11.51 13.95 -26.79
C GLY A 457 12.97 13.97 -26.31
N ASN A 458 13.74 14.94 -26.78
CA ASN A 458 15.19 15.05 -26.56
C ASN A 458 15.53 15.56 -25.14
N GLY A 459 15.25 14.77 -24.09
CA GLY A 459 15.52 15.10 -22.69
C GLY A 459 16.00 13.92 -21.87
N ALA A 460 16.59 14.16 -20.69
CA ALA A 460 17.22 13.13 -19.86
C ALA A 460 16.30 11.93 -19.53
N ARG A 461 15.01 12.19 -19.31
CA ARG A 461 13.99 11.14 -19.07
C ARG A 461 13.78 10.20 -20.26
N ALA A 462 13.97 10.67 -21.50
CA ALA A 462 13.86 9.84 -22.69
C ALA A 462 15.03 8.86 -22.82
N TYR A 463 16.23 9.30 -22.45
CA TYR A 463 17.42 8.43 -22.38
C TYR A 463 17.31 7.40 -21.25
N GLN A 464 16.79 7.77 -20.09
CA GLN A 464 16.49 6.80 -19.02
C GLN A 464 15.43 5.77 -19.45
N ALA A 465 14.39 6.20 -20.17
CA ALA A 465 13.40 5.28 -20.74
C ALA A 465 14.00 4.33 -21.78
N ALA A 466 14.87 4.83 -22.66
CA ALA A 466 15.60 4.02 -23.63
C ALA A 466 16.53 3.00 -22.93
N ALA A 467 17.18 3.39 -21.83
CA ALA A 467 18.01 2.48 -21.04
C ALA A 467 17.21 1.31 -20.43
N VAL A 468 16.02 1.61 -19.90
CA VAL A 468 15.11 0.59 -19.37
C VAL A 468 14.62 -0.33 -20.48
N ALA A 469 14.21 0.23 -21.63
CA ALA A 469 13.74 -0.55 -22.77
C ALA A 469 14.84 -1.46 -23.33
N ALA A 470 16.07 -0.99 -23.42
CA ALA A 470 17.21 -1.79 -23.84
C ALA A 470 17.47 -2.97 -22.89
N ARG A 471 17.40 -2.77 -21.56
CA ARG A 471 17.51 -3.88 -20.59
C ARG A 471 16.38 -4.91 -20.73
N GLN A 472 15.17 -4.46 -21.02
CA GLN A 472 14.04 -5.37 -21.27
C GLN A 472 14.22 -6.15 -22.57
N ALA A 473 14.70 -5.51 -23.64
CA ALA A 473 15.01 -6.17 -24.89
C ALA A 473 16.16 -7.19 -24.73
N ALA A 474 17.16 -6.90 -23.89
CA ALA A 474 18.23 -7.84 -23.56
C ALA A 474 17.72 -9.15 -22.94
N LEU A 475 16.66 -9.09 -22.12
CA LEU A 475 16.02 -10.26 -21.52
C LEU A 475 15.18 -11.05 -22.54
N ALA A 476 14.58 -10.35 -23.50
CA ALA A 476 13.76 -10.96 -24.55
C ALA A 476 14.60 -11.60 -25.67
N GLU A 477 15.81 -11.10 -25.91
CA GLU A 477 16.70 -11.54 -26.99
C GLU A 477 18.11 -11.88 -26.48
N PRO A 478 18.30 -13.06 -25.83
CA PRO A 478 19.57 -13.43 -25.20
C PRO A 478 20.79 -13.40 -26.14
N ASP A 479 20.60 -13.77 -27.42
CA ASP A 479 21.65 -13.76 -28.44
C ASP A 479 22.16 -12.35 -28.78
N ARG A 480 21.41 -11.31 -28.40
CA ARG A 480 21.70 -9.89 -28.63
C ARG A 480 21.90 -9.11 -27.33
N ALA A 481 21.84 -9.79 -26.18
CA ALA A 481 21.86 -9.17 -24.86
C ALA A 481 23.07 -8.25 -24.66
N ALA A 482 24.25 -8.63 -25.17
CA ALA A 482 25.45 -7.79 -25.08
C ALA A 482 25.29 -6.43 -25.77
N GLY A 483 24.68 -6.37 -26.96
CA GLY A 483 24.41 -5.11 -27.66
C GLY A 483 23.40 -4.24 -26.91
N TYR A 484 22.33 -4.86 -26.42
CA TYR A 484 21.32 -4.16 -25.64
C TYR A 484 21.84 -3.62 -24.30
N PHE A 485 22.71 -4.35 -23.59
CA PHE A 485 23.30 -3.86 -22.35
C PHE A 485 24.28 -2.69 -22.58
N ILE A 486 24.97 -2.66 -23.73
CA ILE A 486 25.82 -1.53 -24.11
C ILE A 486 24.96 -0.27 -24.35
N LEU A 487 23.89 -0.40 -25.13
CA LEU A 487 22.95 0.71 -25.36
C LEU A 487 22.28 1.16 -24.07
N ALA A 488 21.93 0.21 -23.19
CA ALA A 488 21.37 0.54 -21.88
C ALA A 488 22.35 1.34 -21.02
N THR A 489 23.64 0.98 -21.06
CA THR A 489 24.69 1.67 -20.31
C THR A 489 24.89 3.08 -20.84
N ALA A 490 25.05 3.24 -22.16
CA ALA A 490 25.23 4.53 -22.80
C ALA A 490 24.04 5.48 -22.55
N ALA A 491 22.80 5.00 -22.66
CA ALA A 491 21.61 5.81 -22.42
C ALA A 491 21.42 6.16 -20.93
N GLN A 492 21.75 5.24 -20.02
CA GLN A 492 21.69 5.49 -18.58
C GLN A 492 22.70 6.55 -18.16
N GLU A 493 23.96 6.44 -18.61
CA GLU A 493 25.03 7.38 -18.27
C GLU A 493 24.66 8.82 -18.65
N PHE A 494 24.19 9.02 -19.89
CA PHE A 494 23.76 10.33 -20.35
C PHE A 494 22.50 10.83 -19.62
N GLY A 495 21.54 9.95 -19.36
CA GLY A 495 20.33 10.27 -18.61
C GLY A 495 20.62 10.75 -17.18
N ASP A 496 21.59 10.13 -16.50
CA ASP A 496 21.96 10.45 -15.12
C ASP A 496 22.80 11.74 -15.04
N LEU A 497 23.69 11.98 -16.00
CA LEU A 497 24.50 13.21 -16.08
C LEU A 497 23.64 14.47 -16.26
N HIS A 498 22.48 14.36 -16.91
CA HIS A 498 21.62 15.49 -17.24
C HIS A 498 20.26 15.46 -16.51
N TYR A 499 20.14 14.67 -15.44
CA TYR A 499 18.90 14.53 -14.67
C TYR A 499 18.49 15.81 -13.92
N ASP A 500 19.45 16.55 -13.36
CA ASP A 500 19.23 17.74 -12.51
C ASP A 500 19.55 19.09 -13.20
N GLY A 501 20.03 19.06 -14.45
CA GLY A 501 20.49 20.24 -15.18
C GLY A 501 19.69 20.51 -16.45
N GLY A 502 19.22 21.76 -16.62
CA GLY A 502 18.66 22.22 -17.89
C GLY A 502 19.74 22.29 -18.96
N SER A 503 20.02 21.19 -19.65
CA SER A 503 20.90 21.17 -20.82
C SER A 503 20.20 21.76 -22.05
N HIS A 504 20.97 22.43 -22.91
CA HIS A 504 20.44 22.94 -24.18
C HIS A 504 20.01 21.80 -25.11
N ALA A 505 18.91 21.98 -25.85
CA ALA A 505 18.36 20.98 -26.78
C ALA A 505 19.40 20.40 -27.77
N SER A 506 20.39 21.22 -28.16
CA SER A 506 21.50 20.80 -29.03
C SER A 506 22.39 19.71 -28.44
N VAL A 507 22.51 19.62 -27.11
CA VAL A 507 23.29 18.57 -26.42
C VAL A 507 22.59 17.22 -26.57
N PHE A 508 21.27 17.21 -26.40
CA PHE A 508 20.46 16.00 -26.57
C PHE A 508 20.41 15.54 -28.04
N GLU A 509 20.37 16.47 -29.00
CA GLU A 509 20.41 16.11 -30.42
C GLU A 509 21.77 15.51 -30.84
N GLN A 510 22.88 16.10 -30.39
CA GLN A 510 24.22 15.55 -30.64
C GLN A 510 24.39 14.16 -30.01
N GLU A 511 23.84 13.97 -28.82
CA GLU A 511 23.85 12.66 -28.18
C GLU A 511 22.99 11.65 -28.93
N LEU A 512 21.84 12.06 -29.46
CA LEU A 512 20.98 11.16 -30.23
C LEU A 512 21.70 10.68 -31.51
N GLU A 513 22.45 11.56 -32.17
CA GLU A 513 23.30 11.20 -33.30
C GLU A 513 24.40 10.20 -32.89
N ARG A 514 25.06 10.44 -31.75
CA ARG A 514 26.07 9.51 -31.21
C ARG A 514 25.46 8.15 -30.89
N PHE A 515 24.32 8.15 -30.20
CA PHE A 515 23.61 6.95 -29.79
C PHE A 515 23.09 6.16 -31.01
N GLN A 516 22.62 6.84 -32.05
CA GLN A 516 22.27 6.22 -33.34
C GLN A 516 23.48 5.57 -34.01
N SER A 517 24.68 6.17 -33.93
CA SER A 517 25.90 5.55 -34.47
C SER A 517 26.24 4.22 -33.78
N TYR A 518 25.99 4.10 -32.48
CA TYR A 518 26.17 2.83 -31.77
C TYR A 518 25.15 1.78 -32.19
N VAL A 519 23.89 2.19 -32.38
CA VAL A 519 22.83 1.32 -32.93
C VAL A 519 23.23 0.79 -34.30
N ASP A 520 23.69 1.65 -35.21
CA ASP A 520 24.06 1.26 -36.57
C ASP A 520 25.26 0.29 -36.57
N MET A 521 26.27 0.56 -35.73
CA MET A 521 27.43 -0.33 -35.56
C MET A 521 27.03 -1.70 -34.99
N LEU A 522 26.10 -1.73 -34.03
CA LEU A 522 25.59 -2.97 -33.45
C LEU A 522 24.72 -3.72 -34.45
N ASP A 523 23.89 -3.05 -35.23
CA ASP A 523 23.10 -3.68 -36.30
C ASP A 523 24.02 -4.36 -37.32
N GLU A 524 25.06 -3.67 -37.80
CA GLU A 524 26.02 -4.24 -38.74
C GLU A 524 26.78 -5.44 -38.12
N ALA A 525 27.21 -5.30 -36.87
CA ALA A 525 27.90 -6.38 -36.17
C ALA A 525 27.01 -7.61 -36.00
N PHE A 526 25.78 -7.44 -35.51
CA PHE A 526 24.87 -8.56 -35.23
C PHE A 526 24.22 -9.13 -36.50
N GLU A 527 24.35 -8.47 -37.66
CA GLU A 527 24.09 -9.07 -38.98
C GLU A 527 25.23 -10.00 -39.43
N ASP A 528 26.46 -9.78 -38.97
CA ASP A 528 27.61 -10.63 -39.30
C ASP A 528 27.58 -11.94 -38.51
N SER A 529 27.81 -13.05 -39.21
CA SER A 529 27.92 -14.38 -38.62
C SER A 529 29.25 -14.61 -37.90
N ASP A 530 30.27 -13.78 -38.15
CA ASP A 530 31.57 -13.87 -37.47
C ASP A 530 31.46 -13.35 -36.03
N THR A 531 31.67 -14.24 -35.07
CA THR A 531 31.62 -13.94 -33.62
C THR A 531 32.81 -13.08 -33.18
N GLU A 532 33.99 -13.24 -33.78
CA GLU A 532 35.19 -12.48 -33.41
C GLU A 532 35.05 -11.02 -33.85
N GLN A 533 34.51 -10.80 -35.06
CA GLN A 533 34.20 -9.46 -35.57
C GLN A 533 33.13 -8.77 -34.72
N ARG A 534 32.07 -9.50 -34.32
CA ARG A 534 31.04 -9.01 -33.38
C ARG A 534 31.61 -8.56 -32.05
N LEU A 535 32.45 -9.40 -31.43
CA LEU A 535 33.09 -9.09 -30.15
C LEU A 535 34.04 -7.88 -30.27
N ASN A 536 34.74 -7.74 -31.39
CA ASN A 536 35.60 -6.59 -31.65
C ASN A 536 34.80 -5.27 -31.74
N VAL A 537 33.63 -5.27 -32.38
CA VAL A 537 32.76 -4.08 -32.45
C VAL A 537 32.20 -3.74 -31.07
N VAL A 538 31.68 -4.73 -30.34
CA VAL A 538 31.21 -4.57 -28.95
C VAL A 538 32.31 -3.99 -28.05
N SER A 539 33.52 -4.55 -28.11
CA SER A 539 34.67 -4.09 -27.34
C SER A 539 35.09 -2.65 -27.71
N LYS A 540 35.01 -2.30 -29.00
CA LYS A 540 35.30 -0.95 -29.50
C LYS A 540 34.32 0.08 -28.96
N ILE A 541 33.01 -0.21 -28.98
CA ILE A 541 31.97 0.69 -28.43
C ILE A 541 32.16 0.84 -26.92
N ALA A 542 32.34 -0.26 -26.19
CA ALA A 542 32.58 -0.22 -24.74
C ALA A 542 33.84 0.58 -24.37
N THR A 543 34.91 0.46 -25.15
CA THR A 543 36.14 1.26 -24.96
C THR A 543 35.91 2.75 -25.24
N GLY A 544 35.05 3.08 -26.21
CA GLY A 544 34.63 4.46 -26.50
C GLY A 544 33.91 5.10 -25.31
N LEU A 545 32.91 4.40 -24.76
CA LEU A 545 32.16 4.85 -23.58
C LEU A 545 33.09 5.14 -22.37
N ILE A 546 34.07 4.27 -22.14
CA ILE A 546 35.07 4.46 -21.06
C ILE A 546 35.97 5.68 -21.31
N LYS A 547 36.39 5.92 -22.56
CA LYS A 547 37.23 7.08 -22.89
C LYS A 547 36.48 8.39 -22.72
N ASP A 548 35.24 8.46 -23.18
CA ASP A 548 34.41 9.68 -23.11
C ASP A 548 34.21 10.11 -21.65
N ARG A 549 34.03 9.15 -20.74
CA ARG A 549 33.97 9.35 -19.28
C ARG A 549 35.23 9.99 -18.68
N THR A 550 36.42 9.72 -19.24
CA THR A 550 37.68 10.32 -18.76
C THR A 550 37.93 11.73 -19.29
N THR A 551 37.28 12.11 -20.39
CA THR A 551 37.38 13.45 -21.00
C THR A 551 36.34 14.44 -20.47
N GLU A 552 35.13 13.98 -20.11
CA GLU A 552 34.08 14.85 -19.55
C GLU A 552 34.33 15.22 -18.07
N HIS A 553 35.09 14.43 -17.32
CA HIS A 553 35.53 14.76 -15.95
C HIS A 553 36.75 15.70 -15.87
N ARG A 554 37.09 16.41 -16.95
CA ARG A 554 38.22 17.35 -17.00
C ARG A 554 37.86 18.84 -17.08
N TRP A 555 36.62 19.22 -16.79
CA TRP A 555 36.20 20.61 -16.67
C TRP A 555 35.46 20.88 -15.37
#